data_AF-A0A7V9EVV1-F1
#
_entry.id   AF-A0A7V9EVV1-F1
#
_cell.length_a   1.000
_cell.length_b   1.000
_cell.length_c   1.000
_cell.angle_alpha   90.00
_cell.angle_beta   90.00
_cell.angle_gamma   90.00
#
_symmetry.space_group_name_H-M   'P 1'
#
loop_
_entity.id
_entity.type
_entity.pdbx_description
1 polymer ?
#
loop_
_entity_poly.entity_id
_entity_poly.type
_entity_poly.pdbx_seq_one_letter_code
_entity_poly.pdbx_strand_id
1 'polypeptide(L)'
;GCQARGNLVPAFEEAAYALPIGQISEPVETDFGFHLILVEDRRELPFEEVQEEVLATLDAERVPVFAAFVNDVTCQAEVDVNPRYGSWTGACEDPQQEGRVLPPEGPAEAPSAPEFPGSPGGGAVRPGGG
;
A
#
# COMPACT_ATOMS: atom_id res chain seq x y z
N GLY A 1 -18.08 18.43 -21.04
CA GLY A 1 -16.68 18.19 -21.47
C GLY A 1 -16.48 16.71 -21.68
N CYS A 2 -15.54 16.29 -22.54
CA CYS A 2 -15.25 14.87 -22.77
C CYS A 2 -14.33 14.34 -21.67
N GLN A 3 -14.78 13.34 -20.92
CA GLN A 3 -14.04 12.75 -19.79
C GLN A 3 -13.56 11.35 -20.16
N ALA A 4 -12.33 11.01 -19.77
CA ALA A 4 -11.79 9.65 -19.92
C ALA A 4 -12.37 8.70 -18.87
N ARG A 5 -12.41 7.41 -19.22
CA ARG A 5 -12.79 6.29 -18.36
C ARG A 5 -12.00 6.30 -17.04
N GLY A 6 -12.65 6.03 -15.91
CA GLY A 6 -12.06 6.02 -14.57
C GLY A 6 -12.09 7.35 -13.83
N ASN A 7 -12.51 8.45 -14.48
CA ASN A 7 -12.61 9.77 -13.85
C ASN A 7 -14.04 10.10 -13.34
N LEU A 8 -14.99 9.19 -13.53
CA LEU A 8 -16.38 9.33 -13.11
C LEU A 8 -16.73 8.26 -12.08
N VAL A 9 -17.79 8.49 -11.30
CA VAL A 9 -18.28 7.50 -10.35
C VAL A 9 -18.71 6.24 -11.13
N PRO A 10 -18.36 5.02 -10.68
CA PRO A 10 -18.59 3.80 -11.45
C PRO A 10 -20.03 3.66 -11.97
N ALA A 11 -21.03 3.91 -11.13
CA ALA A 11 -22.44 3.85 -11.51
C ALA A 11 -22.83 4.86 -12.61
N PHE A 12 -22.27 6.08 -12.55
CA PHE A 12 -22.50 7.09 -13.59
C PHE A 12 -21.83 6.70 -14.90
N GLU A 13 -20.57 6.24 -14.81
CA GLU A 13 -19.79 5.87 -15.98
C GLU A 13 -20.43 4.69 -16.72
N GLU A 14 -20.81 3.63 -16.02
CA GLU A 14 -21.46 2.46 -16.60
C GLU A 14 -22.75 2.84 -17.33
N ALA A 15 -23.60 3.66 -16.72
CA ALA A 15 -24.83 4.13 -17.34
C ALA A 15 -24.57 5.00 -18.59
N ALA A 16 -23.58 5.90 -18.53
CA ALA A 16 -23.20 6.73 -19.68
C ALA A 16 -22.62 5.91 -20.84
N TYR A 17 -21.87 4.83 -20.55
CA TYR A 17 -21.33 3.95 -21.58
C TYR A 17 -22.38 3.04 -22.22
N ALA A 18 -23.32 2.55 -21.42
CA ALA A 18 -24.42 1.70 -21.90
C ALA A 18 -25.44 2.48 -22.74
N LEU A 19 -25.57 3.79 -22.51
CA LEU A 19 -26.52 4.63 -23.24
C LEU A 19 -26.10 4.89 -24.70
N PRO A 20 -27.06 4.85 -25.64
CA PRO A 20 -26.92 5.41 -26.97
C PRO A 20 -26.74 6.94 -26.96
N ILE A 21 -26.03 7.46 -27.95
CA ILE A 21 -25.90 8.91 -28.18
C ILE A 21 -27.30 9.51 -28.45
N GLY A 22 -27.61 10.61 -27.75
CA GLY A 22 -28.87 11.32 -27.84
C GLY A 22 -30.02 10.77 -26.98
N GLN A 23 -29.79 9.68 -26.22
CA GLN A 23 -30.80 9.12 -25.31
C GLN A 23 -30.58 9.60 -23.86
N ILE A 24 -31.69 9.86 -23.17
CA ILE A 24 -31.71 10.20 -21.74
C ILE A 24 -31.82 8.90 -20.92
N SER A 25 -31.01 8.74 -19.87
CA SER A 25 -31.05 7.59 -18.96
C SER A 25 -32.28 7.59 -18.06
N GLU A 26 -32.56 6.43 -17.47
CA GLU A 26 -33.31 6.36 -16.21
C GLU A 26 -32.51 7.06 -15.08
N PRO A 27 -33.16 7.45 -13.96
CA PRO A 27 -32.46 8.05 -12.83
C PRO A 27 -31.38 7.12 -12.28
N VAL A 28 -30.13 7.55 -12.36
CA VAL A 28 -28.96 6.80 -11.86
C VAL A 28 -28.65 7.26 -10.44
N GLU A 29 -28.67 6.33 -9.50
CA GLU A 29 -28.26 6.57 -8.11
C GLU A 29 -26.73 6.52 -7.99
N THR A 30 -26.17 7.53 -7.35
CA THR A 30 -24.75 7.58 -6.97
C THR A 30 -24.64 8.06 -5.52
N ASP A 31 -23.44 8.03 -4.96
CA ASP A 31 -23.17 8.56 -3.61
C ASP A 31 -23.55 10.05 -3.44
N PHE A 32 -23.76 10.78 -4.55
CA PHE A 32 -24.15 12.18 -4.57
C PHE A 32 -25.66 12.40 -4.82
N GLY A 33 -26.44 11.33 -4.93
CA GLY A 33 -27.88 11.36 -5.19
C GLY A 33 -28.24 10.83 -6.58
N PHE A 34 -29.32 11.37 -7.17
CA PHE A 34 -29.85 10.91 -8.45
C PHE A 34 -29.41 11.80 -9.62
N HIS A 35 -28.98 11.16 -10.70
CA HIS A 35 -28.51 11.82 -11.92
C HIS A 35 -29.31 11.35 -13.14
N LEU A 36 -29.63 12.29 -14.03
CA LEU A 36 -30.13 12.01 -15.38
C LEU A 36 -28.99 12.27 -16.36
N ILE A 37 -28.72 11.30 -17.24
CA ILE A 37 -27.56 11.32 -18.12
C ILE A 37 -28.05 11.45 -19.56
N LEU A 38 -27.41 12.34 -20.33
CA LEU A 38 -27.58 12.46 -21.77
C LEU A 38 -26.19 12.42 -22.42
N VAL A 39 -25.98 11.47 -23.33
CA VAL A 39 -24.73 11.36 -24.07
C VAL A 39 -24.85 12.17 -25.36
N GLU A 40 -24.14 13.30 -25.46
CA GLU A 40 -24.20 14.17 -26.64
C GLU A 40 -23.27 13.69 -27.78
N ASP A 41 -22.08 13.19 -27.43
CA ASP A 41 -21.06 12.76 -28.37
C ASP A 41 -20.13 11.72 -27.70
N ARG A 42 -19.47 10.88 -28.50
CA ARG A 42 -18.47 9.91 -28.04
C ARG A 42 -17.24 9.99 -28.95
N ARG A 43 -16.09 10.28 -28.35
CA ARG A 43 -14.81 10.32 -29.06
C ARG A 43 -13.98 9.11 -28.68
N GLU A 44 -13.53 8.38 -29.69
CA GLU A 44 -12.51 7.35 -29.56
C GLU A 44 -11.16 7.97 -29.86
N LEU A 45 -10.22 7.84 -28.92
CA LEU A 45 -8.83 8.24 -29.14
C LEU A 45 -8.06 7.02 -29.69
N PRO A 46 -7.15 7.23 -30.66
CA PRO A 46 -6.31 6.14 -31.15
C PRO A 46 -5.43 5.63 -30.00
N PHE A 47 -5.17 4.32 -30.01
CA PHE A 47 -4.43 3.66 -28.94
C PHE A 47 -3.04 4.28 -28.75
N GLU A 48 -2.38 4.70 -29.82
CA GLU A 48 -1.04 5.28 -29.83
C GLU A 48 -0.96 6.59 -29.00
N GLU A 49 -2.04 7.37 -28.92
CA GLU A 49 -2.08 8.60 -28.15
C GLU A 49 -2.26 8.36 -26.65
N VAL A 50 -2.95 7.27 -26.27
CA VAL A 50 -3.26 6.93 -24.88
C VAL A 50 -2.36 5.84 -24.31
N GLN A 51 -1.50 5.23 -25.12
CA GLN A 51 -0.68 4.09 -24.75
C GLN A 51 0.21 4.40 -23.54
N GLU A 52 0.87 5.55 -23.53
CA GLU A 52 1.77 5.93 -22.42
C GLU A 52 1.02 6.10 -21.10
N GLU A 53 -0.18 6.68 -21.14
CA GLU A 53 -1.03 6.85 -19.96
C GLU A 53 -1.53 5.50 -19.44
N VAL A 54 -2.01 4.61 -20.33
CA VAL A 54 -2.45 3.26 -19.98
C VAL A 54 -1.32 2.46 -19.35
N LEU A 55 -0.11 2.52 -19.93
CA LEU A 55 1.07 1.85 -19.39
C LEU A 55 1.43 2.39 -18.00
N ALA A 56 1.40 3.72 -17.81
CA ALA A 56 1.68 4.32 -16.51
C ALA A 56 0.69 3.87 -15.42
N THR A 57 -0.60 3.78 -15.75
CA THR A 57 -1.62 3.25 -14.83
C THR A 57 -1.37 1.77 -14.50
N LEU A 58 -1.09 0.94 -15.52
CA LEU A 58 -0.79 -0.48 -15.30
C LEU A 58 0.48 -0.70 -14.47
N ASP A 59 1.51 0.13 -14.67
CA ASP A 59 2.75 0.07 -13.89
C ASP A 59 2.53 0.47 -12.43
N ALA A 60 1.64 1.44 -12.16
CA ALA A 60 1.24 1.81 -10.80
C ALA A 60 0.45 0.68 -10.12
N GLU A 61 -0.44 0.02 -10.85
CA GLU A 61 -1.22 -1.12 -10.36
C GLU A 61 -0.39 -2.42 -10.24
N ARG A 62 0.75 -2.50 -10.92
CA ARG A 62 1.62 -3.69 -10.91
C ARG A 62 2.12 -4.05 -9.51
N VAL A 63 2.49 -3.07 -8.69
CA VAL A 63 3.11 -3.30 -7.38
C VAL A 63 2.18 -4.04 -6.41
N PRO A 64 0.93 -3.59 -6.16
CA PRO A 64 0.02 -4.31 -5.27
C PRO A 64 -0.35 -5.69 -5.82
N VAL A 65 -0.53 -5.83 -7.14
CA VAL A 65 -0.83 -7.12 -7.78
C VAL A 65 0.33 -8.10 -7.63
N PHE A 66 1.57 -7.64 -7.83
CA PHE A 66 2.77 -8.46 -7.66
C PHE A 66 2.97 -8.87 -6.20
N ALA A 67 2.75 -7.96 -5.25
CA ALA A 67 2.83 -8.28 -3.82
C ALA A 67 1.80 -9.35 -3.43
N ALA A 68 0.56 -9.23 -3.91
CA ALA A 68 -0.48 -10.25 -3.70
C ALA A 68 -0.08 -11.61 -4.30
N PHE A 69 0.50 -11.62 -5.49
CA PHE A 69 1.02 -12.84 -6.13
C PHE A 69 2.16 -13.48 -5.31
N VAL A 70 3.14 -12.71 -4.85
CA VAL A 70 4.25 -13.24 -4.03
C VAL A 70 3.72 -13.84 -2.74
N ASN A 71 2.75 -13.19 -2.09
CA ASN A 71 2.11 -13.73 -0.89
C ASN A 71 1.40 -15.07 -1.20
N ASP A 72 0.61 -15.15 -2.26
CA ASP A 72 -0.08 -16.38 -2.66
C ASP A 72 0.92 -17.54 -2.93
N VAL A 73 1.96 -17.30 -3.72
CA VAL A 73 3.00 -18.31 -4.00
C VAL A 73 3.72 -18.74 -2.73
N THR A 74 4.03 -17.79 -1.85
CA THR A 74 4.73 -18.10 -0.59
C THR A 74 3.85 -18.92 0.36
N CYS A 75 2.52 -18.76 0.29
CA CYS A 75 1.58 -19.59 1.04
C CYS A 75 1.44 -21.01 0.54
N GLN A 76 1.78 -21.25 -0.72
CA GLN A 76 1.77 -22.58 -1.33
C GLN A 76 3.13 -23.29 -1.21
N ALA A 77 4.18 -22.58 -0.79
CA ALA A 77 5.54 -23.10 -0.70
C ALA A 77 5.90 -23.58 0.72
N GLU A 78 6.72 -24.62 0.81
CA GLU A 78 7.36 -25.03 2.07
C GLU A 78 8.64 -24.21 2.27
N VAL A 79 8.63 -23.33 3.27
CA VAL A 79 9.76 -22.43 3.56
C VAL A 79 10.50 -22.92 4.80
N ASP A 80 11.71 -23.46 4.61
CA ASP A 80 12.62 -23.83 5.69
C ASP A 80 13.64 -22.71 5.93
N VAL A 81 13.70 -22.21 7.18
CA VAL A 81 14.65 -21.16 7.59
C VAL A 81 15.58 -21.73 8.64
N ASN A 82 16.89 -21.56 8.41
CA ASN A 82 17.89 -21.99 9.37
C ASN A 82 17.67 -21.28 10.73
N PRO A 83 17.49 -22.02 11.84
CA PRO A 83 17.14 -21.46 13.15
C PRO A 83 18.14 -20.43 13.71
N ARG A 84 19.40 -20.42 13.22
CA ARG A 84 20.38 -19.39 13.58
C ARG A 84 19.94 -17.98 13.16
N TYR A 85 19.15 -17.89 12.10
CA TYR A 85 18.72 -16.62 11.50
C TYR A 85 17.26 -16.28 11.80
N GLY A 86 16.49 -17.19 12.38
CA GLY A 86 15.14 -16.92 12.79
C GLY A 86 14.14 -18.01 12.49
N SER A 87 12.86 -17.67 12.61
CA SER A 87 11.72 -18.48 12.17
C SER A 87 10.95 -17.75 11.07
N TRP A 88 10.39 -18.53 10.15
CA TRP A 88 9.42 -18.03 9.19
C TRP A 88 8.06 -17.94 9.87
N THR A 89 7.49 -16.74 9.94
CA THR A 89 6.07 -16.56 10.27
C THR A 89 5.35 -16.26 8.98
N GLY A 90 4.58 -17.23 8.50
CA GLY A 90 3.99 -17.20 7.17
C GLY A 90 3.02 -16.03 6.99
N ALA A 91 3.06 -15.44 5.79
CA ALA A 91 2.14 -14.40 5.32
C ALA A 91 0.68 -14.87 5.14
N CYS A 92 0.33 -16.05 5.67
CA CYS A 92 -0.85 -16.82 5.28
C CYS A 92 -1.88 -16.93 6.41
N GLU A 93 -1.44 -16.74 7.64
CA GLU A 93 -2.32 -16.70 8.80
C GLU A 93 -2.91 -15.29 9.02
N ASP A 94 -2.26 -14.23 8.49
CA ASP A 94 -2.69 -12.84 8.60
C ASP A 94 -2.42 -12.06 7.29
N PRO A 95 -3.47 -11.56 6.59
CA PRO A 95 -3.34 -10.79 5.34
C PRO A 95 -2.56 -9.48 5.45
N GLN A 96 -2.35 -8.96 6.67
CA GLN A 96 -1.57 -7.75 6.92
C GLN A 96 -0.10 -8.03 7.28
N GLN A 97 0.29 -9.30 7.38
CA GLN A 97 1.62 -9.70 7.82
C GLN A 97 2.47 -10.13 6.63
N GLU A 98 3.45 -9.30 6.26
CA GLU A 98 4.42 -9.63 5.23
C GLU A 98 5.22 -10.87 5.66
N GLY A 99 5.41 -11.83 4.75
CA GLY A 99 6.22 -13.01 4.99
C GLY A 99 7.67 -12.60 5.26
N ARG A 100 8.07 -12.67 6.52
CA ARG A 100 9.39 -12.21 6.97
C ARG A 100 10.02 -13.20 7.92
N VAL A 101 11.35 -13.21 7.92
CA VAL A 101 12.13 -13.97 8.90
C VAL A 101 12.17 -13.15 10.19
N LEU A 102 11.61 -13.69 11.27
CA LEU A 102 11.77 -13.12 12.60
C LEU A 102 13.11 -13.56 13.17
N PRO A 103 14.07 -12.64 13.41
CA PRO A 103 15.34 -13.01 14.01
C PRO A 103 15.13 -13.63 15.40
N PRO A 104 16.02 -14.53 15.84
CA PRO A 104 15.88 -15.17 17.15
C PRO A 104 15.92 -14.11 18.26
N GLU A 105 15.07 -14.27 19.29
CA GLU A 105 15.09 -13.38 20.45
C GLU A 105 16.48 -13.41 21.10
N GLY A 106 17.10 -12.22 21.20
CA GLY A 106 18.31 -12.06 22.01
C GLY A 106 18.01 -12.29 23.49
N PRO A 107 19.03 -12.53 24.33
CA PRO A 107 18.82 -12.63 25.78
C PRO A 107 18.10 -11.37 26.28
N ALA A 108 17.07 -11.56 27.11
CA ALA A 108 16.14 -10.53 27.58
C ALA A 108 16.82 -9.34 28.30
N GLU A 109 18.07 -9.51 28.73
CA GLU A 109 18.94 -8.43 29.15
C GLU A 109 20.26 -8.53 28.38
N ALA A 110 20.63 -7.46 27.69
CA ALA A 110 22.05 -7.23 27.42
C ALA A 110 22.74 -7.15 28.79
N PRO A 111 23.81 -7.93 29.06
CA PRO A 111 24.51 -7.81 30.32
C PRO A 111 24.91 -6.35 30.51
N SER A 112 24.47 -5.75 31.61
CA SER A 112 24.84 -4.40 32.01
C SER A 112 26.35 -4.27 31.84
N ALA A 113 26.79 -3.27 31.07
CA ALA A 113 28.21 -3.03 30.87
C ALA A 113 28.91 -3.05 32.24
N PRO A 114 30.05 -3.75 32.42
CA PRO A 114 30.72 -3.81 33.70
C PRO A 114 31.04 -2.38 34.16
N GLU A 115 30.55 -1.99 35.33
CA GLU A 115 30.92 -0.72 35.95
C GLU A 115 32.44 -0.72 36.14
N PHE A 116 33.15 0.15 35.42
CA PHE A 116 34.59 0.29 35.57
C PHE A 116 34.90 0.80 37.00
N PRO A 117 35.59 0.02 37.85
CA PRO A 117 35.91 0.47 39.20
C PRO A 117 37.10 1.44 39.11
N GLY A 118 36.81 2.74 39.13
CA GLY A 118 37.88 3.73 39.12
C GLY A 118 37.51 5.18 38.86
N SER A 119 36.31 5.63 39.22
CA SER A 119 36.03 7.07 39.27
C SER A 119 36.35 7.58 40.68
N PRO A 120 37.50 8.24 40.94
CA PRO A 120 37.79 8.76 42.26
C PRO A 120 36.85 9.92 42.56
N GLY A 121 36.05 9.73 43.61
CA GLY A 121 35.17 10.76 44.14
C GLY A 121 35.90 11.86 44.91
N GLY A 122 35.17 12.95 45.12
CA GLY A 122 35.32 13.80 46.29
C GLY A 122 36.07 15.10 46.05
N GLY A 123 35.40 16.23 46.32
CA GLY A 123 36.09 17.49 46.55
C GLY A 123 35.23 18.73 46.31
N ALA A 124 34.18 18.92 47.11
CA ALA A 124 33.52 20.21 47.19
C ALA A 124 34.48 21.28 47.73
N VAL A 125 34.64 22.41 47.02
CA VAL A 125 34.97 23.72 47.62
C VAL A 125 34.31 24.82 46.78
N ARG A 126 33.28 25.46 47.34
CA ARG A 126 33.01 26.90 47.14
C ARG A 126 33.68 27.64 48.30
N PRO A 127 34.25 28.83 48.07
CA PRO A 127 33.53 30.03 48.51
C PRO A 127 33.68 31.22 47.54
N GLY A 128 32.77 32.19 47.67
CA GLY A 128 32.63 33.33 46.77
C GLY A 128 33.27 34.65 47.22
N GLY A 129 32.78 35.73 46.60
CA GLY A 129 32.90 37.12 47.07
C GLY A 129 33.82 38.00 46.21
N GLY A 130 33.25 39.07 45.62
CA GLY A 130 33.95 40.15 44.92
C GLY A 130 33.08 40.81 43.87
#